data_AF-A0A9Q0XP18-F1
#
_entry.id   AF-A0A9Q0XP18-F1
#
_cell.length_a   1.000
_cell.length_b   1.000
_cell.length_c   1.000
_cell.angle_alpha   90.00
_cell.angle_beta   90.00
_cell.angle_gamma   90.00
#
_symmetry.space_group_name_H-M   'P 1'
#
loop_
_entity.id
_entity.type
_entity.pdbx_description
1 polymer ?
#
loop_
_entity_poly.entity_id
_entity_poly.type
_entity_poly.pdbx_seq_one_letter_code
_entity_poly.pdbx_strand_id
1 'polypeptide(L)'
;MSAAQMLFEATHSGSDALQVTYFSRPKIPNSVAIAVSQRLCDAVAEVERFDDQMMKIVIVTAKWHIHCFSAYTPQTGCTNSDKEFFWNLLEEKSIAVPAKGYLIIVGDLNGHKGEWLQLSCTTEI
;
A
#
# COMPACT_ATOMS: atom_id res chain seq x y z
N MET A 1 -22.17 -7.30 -7.17
CA MET A 1 -22.35 -6.76 -5.80
C MET A 1 -21.30 -5.69 -5.60
N SER A 2 -21.71 -4.42 -5.62
CA SER A 2 -20.79 -3.28 -5.45
C SER A 2 -20.39 -3.21 -3.98
N ALA A 3 -19.19 -3.69 -3.66
CA ALA A 3 -18.56 -3.40 -2.39
C ALA A 3 -18.09 -1.94 -2.45
N ALA A 4 -18.99 -1.02 -2.13
CA ALA A 4 -18.59 0.33 -1.76
C ALA A 4 -17.58 0.19 -0.62
N GLN A 5 -16.32 0.46 -0.95
CA GLN A 5 -15.18 0.46 -0.07
C GLN A 5 -15.50 1.31 1.15
N MET A 6 -15.37 0.75 2.35
CA MET A 6 -15.26 1.57 3.55
C MET A 6 -13.86 2.21 3.56
N LEU A 7 -13.72 3.29 2.79
CA LEU A 7 -12.67 4.29 2.90
C LEU A 7 -13.05 5.25 4.02
N PHE A 8 -12.21 5.38 5.04
CA PHE A 8 -12.29 6.53 5.92
C PHE A 8 -11.34 7.61 5.41
N GLU A 9 -11.90 8.59 4.70
CA GLU A 9 -11.19 9.81 4.31
C GLU A 9 -11.20 10.79 5.49
N ALA A 10 -10.02 11.06 6.03
CA ALA A 10 -9.82 12.16 6.96
C ALA A 10 -8.84 13.16 6.36
N THR A 11 -9.17 14.44 6.43
CA THR A 11 -8.28 15.53 6.03
C THR A 11 -7.80 16.25 7.29
N HIS A 12 -6.48 16.40 7.44
CA HIS A 12 -5.90 17.21 8.52
C HIS A 12 -5.36 18.51 7.93
N SER A 13 -5.87 19.66 8.38
CA SER A 13 -5.39 20.99 7.96
C SER A 13 -4.96 21.82 9.17
N GLY A 14 -3.66 21.81 9.48
CA GLY A 14 -3.03 22.95 10.15
C GLY A 14 -2.69 24.01 9.11
N SER A 15 -2.68 25.30 9.46
CA SER A 15 -2.67 26.43 8.51
C SER A 15 -1.44 26.60 7.58
N ASP A 16 -0.50 25.65 7.57
CA ASP A 16 0.59 25.49 6.59
C ASP A 16 0.89 24.00 6.26
N ALA A 17 -0.05 23.09 6.60
CA ALA A 17 0.16 21.64 6.52
C ALA A 17 -0.17 21.06 5.13
N LEU A 18 0.59 20.04 4.72
CA LEU A 18 0.24 19.19 3.58
C LEU A 18 -1.16 18.61 3.80
N GLN A 19 -2.13 19.05 3.01
CA GLN A 19 -3.44 18.42 2.98
C GLN A 19 -3.29 17.00 2.44
N VAL A 20 -3.74 16.03 3.22
CA VAL A 20 -3.69 14.60 2.88
C VAL A 20 -5.04 13.96 3.10
N THR A 21 -5.35 12.96 2.28
CA THR A 21 -6.46 12.03 2.44
C THR A 21 -5.91 10.69 2.84
N TYR A 22 -6.45 10.13 3.92
CA TYR A 22 -6.11 8.78 4.36
C TYR A 22 -7.03 7.75 3.72
N PHE A 23 -6.46 6.63 3.33
CA PHE A 23 -7.15 5.42 2.92
C PHE A 23 -6.84 4.37 3.99
N SER A 24 -7.83 3.98 4.78
CA SER A 24 -7.68 2.98 5.86
C SER A 24 -9.02 2.38 6.25
N ARG A 25 -8.99 1.26 6.99
CA ARG A 25 -10.19 0.80 7.71
C ARG A 25 -10.19 1.37 9.13
N PRO A 26 -11.24 2.12 9.52
CA PRO A 26 -11.33 2.64 10.87
C PRO A 26 -11.52 1.51 11.88
N LYS A 27 -10.92 1.67 13.07
CA LYS A 27 -11.13 0.84 14.27
C LYS A 27 -10.56 -0.60 14.22
N ILE A 28 -9.67 -0.91 13.27
CA ILE A 28 -8.91 -2.16 13.30
C ILE A 28 -7.52 -1.87 13.88
N PRO A 29 -7.16 -2.44 15.04
CA PRO A 29 -5.81 -2.32 15.57
C PRO A 29 -4.78 -2.87 14.57
N ASN A 30 -3.61 -2.24 14.49
CA ASN A 30 -2.50 -2.67 13.62
C ASN A 30 -2.85 -2.74 12.13
N SER A 31 -3.82 -1.91 11.67
CA SER A 31 -4.15 -1.81 10.27
C SER A 31 -3.21 -0.87 9.51
N VAL A 32 -2.98 -1.17 8.24
CA VAL A 32 -2.29 -0.26 7.33
C VAL A 32 -3.16 0.90 6.84
N ALA A 33 -2.51 2.02 6.53
CA ALA A 33 -3.12 3.19 5.92
C ALA A 33 -2.17 3.79 4.88
N ILE A 34 -2.75 4.37 3.82
CA ILE A 34 -2.01 5.18 2.85
C ILE A 34 -2.51 6.61 2.93
N ALA A 35 -1.59 7.56 3.10
CA ALA A 35 -1.89 8.98 3.03
C ALA A 35 -1.48 9.51 1.66
N VAL A 36 -2.42 10.14 0.95
CA VAL A 36 -2.17 10.74 -0.36
C VAL A 36 -2.36 12.23 -0.25
N SER A 37 -1.44 13.02 -0.83
CA SER A 37 -1.63 14.46 -0.92
C SER A 37 -2.97 14.78 -1.59
N GLN A 38 -3.70 15.78 -1.10
CA GLN A 38 -4.97 16.21 -1.68
C GLN A 38 -4.86 16.47 -3.20
N ARG A 39 -3.69 16.96 -3.65
CA ARG A 39 -3.38 17.24 -5.06
C ARG A 39 -3.38 16.00 -5.97
N LEU A 40 -3.25 14.81 -5.39
CA LEU A 40 -3.20 13.53 -6.10
C LEU A 40 -4.46 12.68 -5.85
N CYS A 41 -5.42 13.16 -5.05
CA CYS A 41 -6.63 12.38 -4.74
C CYS A 41 -7.45 12.05 -5.99
N ASP A 42 -7.62 13.02 -6.89
CA ASP A 42 -8.34 12.80 -8.17
C ASP A 42 -7.59 11.87 -9.12
N ALA A 43 -6.29 11.65 -8.88
CA ALA A 43 -5.47 10.73 -9.66
C ALA A 43 -5.47 9.30 -9.08
N VAL A 44 -6.09 9.06 -7.92
CA VAL A 44 -6.26 7.71 -7.36
C VAL A 44 -7.29 6.96 -8.20
N ALA A 45 -6.83 6.00 -9.00
CA ALA A 45 -7.68 5.18 -9.87
C ALA A 45 -8.22 3.95 -9.15
N GLU A 46 -7.49 3.42 -8.18
CA GLU A 46 -7.85 2.19 -7.47
C GLU A 46 -7.37 2.26 -6.02
N VAL A 47 -8.18 1.70 -5.12
CA VAL A 47 -7.82 1.42 -3.73
C VAL A 47 -8.26 0.00 -3.41
N GLU A 48 -7.30 -0.88 -3.20
CA GLU A 48 -7.55 -2.29 -2.93
C GLU A 48 -6.98 -2.64 -1.57
N ARG A 49 -7.73 -3.44 -0.80
CA ARG A 49 -7.26 -3.98 0.47
C ARG A 49 -7.27 -5.49 0.37
N PHE A 50 -6.11 -6.11 0.60
CA PHE A 50 -5.98 -7.56 0.51
C PHE A 50 -6.32 -8.21 1.84
N ASP A 51 -5.84 -7.64 2.94
CA ASP A 51 -6.14 -8.08 4.30
C ASP A 51 -6.01 -6.93 5.31
N ASP A 52 -5.84 -7.24 6.60
CA ASP A 52 -5.66 -6.21 7.62
C ASP A 52 -4.31 -5.51 7.60
N GLN A 53 -3.31 -6.20 7.04
CA GLN A 53 -1.90 -5.86 7.06
C GLN A 53 -1.40 -5.36 5.70
N MET A 54 -2.20 -5.40 4.64
CA MET A 54 -1.79 -5.04 3.30
C MET A 54 -2.89 -4.35 2.51
N MET A 55 -2.53 -3.21 1.91
CA MET A 55 -3.37 -2.44 1.01
C MET A 55 -2.54 -1.90 -0.15
N LYS A 56 -3.20 -1.65 -1.28
CA LYS A 56 -2.63 -1.05 -2.48
C LYS A 56 -3.48 0.15 -2.89
N ILE A 57 -2.81 1.21 -3.34
CA ILE A 57 -3.45 2.21 -4.19
C ILE A 57 -2.78 2.25 -5.56
N VAL A 58 -3.54 2.67 -6.56
CA VAL A 58 -3.03 2.95 -7.89
C VAL A 58 -3.26 4.42 -8.18
N ILE A 59 -2.18 5.15 -8.46
CA ILE A 59 -2.21 6.54 -8.87
C ILE A 59 -1.88 6.60 -10.37
N VAL A 60 -2.81 7.12 -11.16
CA VAL A 60 -2.67 7.29 -12.60
C VAL A 60 -2.67 8.78 -12.92
N THR A 61 -1.58 9.23 -13.53
CA THR A 61 -1.46 10.57 -14.08
C THR A 61 -1.12 10.47 -15.57
N ALA A 62 -1.12 11.60 -16.28
CA ALA A 62 -0.70 11.62 -17.69
C ALA A 62 0.75 11.11 -17.91
N LYS A 63 1.60 11.13 -16.88
CA LYS A 63 3.03 10.75 -16.97
C LYS A 63 3.36 9.44 -16.26
N TRP A 64 2.68 9.17 -15.15
CA TRP A 64 3.07 8.13 -14.20
C TRP A 64 1.89 7.20 -13.89
N HIS A 65 2.20 5.91 -13.81
CA HIS A 65 1.32 4.89 -13.28
C HIS A 65 2.01 4.25 -12.09
N ILE A 66 1.53 4.54 -10.88
CA ILE A 66 2.19 4.16 -9.63
C ILE A 66 1.29 3.18 -8.88
N HIS A 67 1.79 1.98 -8.64
CA HIS A 67 1.20 0.99 -7.74
C HIS A 67 1.92 1.08 -6.40
N CYS A 68 1.23 1.54 -5.36
CA CYS A 68 1.80 1.71 -4.04
C CYS A 68 1.14 0.75 -3.06
N PHE A 69 1.93 -0.19 -2.53
CA PHE A 69 1.52 -1.08 -1.45
C PHE A 69 1.94 -0.51 -0.11
N SER A 70 1.02 -0.47 0.85
CA SER A 70 1.32 -0.31 2.26
C SER A 70 1.13 -1.65 2.94
N ALA A 71 2.18 -2.12 3.62
CA ALA A 71 2.19 -3.42 4.25
C ALA A 71 2.77 -3.36 5.67
N TYR A 72 2.21 -4.15 6.58
CA TYR A 72 2.66 -4.32 7.96
C TYR A 72 2.94 -5.81 8.19
N THR A 73 4.19 -6.16 8.49
CA THR A 73 4.56 -7.55 8.71
C THR A 73 4.02 -8.07 10.04
N PRO A 74 3.62 -9.36 10.10
CA PRO A 74 3.23 -9.98 11.36
C PRO A 74 4.36 -9.92 12.41
N GLN A 75 4.01 -9.55 13.65
CA GLN A 75 4.98 -9.37 14.74
C GLN A 75 5.69 -10.69 15.14
N THR A 76 6.76 -10.58 15.95
CA THR A 76 7.58 -11.71 16.39
C THR A 76 6.80 -12.84 17.06
N GLY A 77 5.67 -12.54 17.70
CA GLY A 77 4.76 -13.52 18.33
C GLY A 77 3.75 -14.20 17.38
N CYS A 78 3.66 -13.81 16.11
CA CYS A 78 2.81 -14.46 15.11
C CYS A 78 3.41 -15.80 14.66
N THR A 79 2.53 -16.69 14.18
CA THR A 79 2.96 -18.03 13.72
C THR A 79 3.83 -17.92 12.46
N ASN A 80 4.67 -18.91 12.21
CA ASN A 80 5.46 -18.96 10.98
C ASN A 80 4.55 -19.00 9.74
N SER A 81 3.40 -19.67 9.82
CA SER A 81 2.41 -19.70 8.75
C SER A 81 1.82 -18.32 8.46
N ASP A 82 1.59 -17.48 9.47
CA ASP A 82 1.10 -16.11 9.25
C ASP A 82 2.14 -15.26 8.52
N LYS A 83 3.42 -15.44 8.85
CA LYS A 83 4.55 -14.75 8.19
C LYS A 83 4.72 -15.21 6.75
N GLU A 84 4.70 -16.52 6.50
CA GLU A 84 4.76 -17.08 5.14
C GLU A 84 3.57 -16.63 4.30
N PHE A 85 2.35 -16.66 4.86
CA PHE A 85 1.16 -16.17 4.19
C PHE A 85 1.30 -14.70 3.76
N PHE A 86 1.80 -13.85 4.65
CA PHE A 86 2.06 -12.44 4.33
C PHE A 86 3.04 -12.27 3.15
N TRP A 87 4.17 -12.97 3.17
CA TRP A 87 5.18 -12.86 2.11
C TRP A 87 4.69 -13.42 0.77
N ASN A 88 4.00 -14.56 0.80
CA ASN A 88 3.39 -15.15 -0.40
C ASN A 88 2.33 -14.22 -1.00
N LEU A 89 1.51 -13.60 -0.16
CA LEU A 89 0.51 -12.63 -0.61
C LEU A 89 1.19 -11.40 -1.23
N LEU A 90 2.26 -10.87 -0.61
CA LEU A 90 2.98 -9.72 -1.14
C LEU A 90 3.61 -10.05 -2.49
N GLU A 91 4.24 -11.21 -2.62
CA GLU A 91 4.81 -11.71 -3.87
C GLU A 91 3.73 -11.84 -4.94
N GLU A 92 2.64 -12.58 -4.66
CA GLU A 92 1.52 -12.78 -5.58
C GLU A 92 0.98 -11.45 -6.12
N LYS A 93 0.74 -10.48 -5.23
CA LYS A 93 0.18 -9.19 -5.64
C LYS A 93 1.20 -8.30 -6.36
N SER A 94 2.49 -8.40 -6.02
CA SER A 94 3.54 -7.65 -6.71
C SER A 94 3.80 -8.16 -8.12
N ILE A 95 3.74 -9.47 -8.34
CA ILE A 95 3.89 -10.09 -9.68
C ILE A 95 2.70 -9.73 -10.58
N ALA A 96 1.51 -9.55 -10.01
CA ALA A 96 0.32 -9.14 -10.75
C ALA A 96 0.36 -7.67 -11.24
N VAL A 97 1.31 -6.86 -10.77
CA VAL A 97 1.46 -5.47 -11.22
C VAL A 97 2.01 -5.43 -12.65
N PRO A 98 1.38 -4.67 -13.56
CA PRO A 98 1.90 -4.53 -14.93
C PRO A 98 3.34 -4.05 -14.95
N ALA A 99 4.16 -4.63 -15.84
CA ALA A 99 5.58 -4.27 -15.98
C ALA A 99 5.80 -2.78 -16.29
N LYS A 100 4.82 -2.12 -16.92
CA LYS A 100 4.86 -0.69 -17.22
C LYS A 100 4.27 0.12 -16.06
N GLY A 101 5.14 0.82 -15.34
CA GLY A 101 4.78 1.69 -14.22
C GLY A 101 5.83 1.66 -13.11
N TYR A 102 5.46 2.19 -11.96
CA TYR A 102 6.29 2.12 -10.74
C TYR A 102 5.59 1.27 -9.71
N LEU A 103 6.32 0.30 -9.17
CA LEU A 103 5.92 -0.44 -7.98
C LEU A 103 6.66 0.14 -6.77
N ILE A 104 5.90 0.56 -5.76
CA ILE A 104 6.41 1.06 -4.49
C ILE A 104 5.80 0.18 -3.39
N ILE A 105 6.64 -0.40 -2.53
CA ILE A 105 6.21 -1.13 -1.34
C ILE A 105 6.75 -0.39 -0.11
N VAL A 106 5.86 0.04 0.78
CA VAL A 106 6.17 0.80 1.99
C VAL A 106 5.50 0.19 3.22
N GLY A 107 6.02 0.51 4.40
CA GLY A 107 5.47 0.10 5.67
C GLY A 107 6.49 -0.65 6.53
N ASP A 108 6.04 -1.23 7.64
CA ASP A 108 6.91 -1.94 8.56
C ASP A 108 7.08 -3.39 8.09
N LEU A 109 8.15 -3.62 7.35
CA LEU A 109 8.50 -4.94 6.83
C LEU A 109 9.35 -5.78 7.81
N ASN A 110 9.54 -5.33 9.07
CA ASN A 110 10.34 -5.99 10.13
C ASN A 110 11.55 -6.77 9.59
N GLY A 111 12.42 -6.09 8.83
CA GLY A 111 13.62 -6.67 8.24
C GLY A 111 14.63 -7.10 9.31
N HIS A 112 14.43 -8.28 9.92
CA HIS A 112 15.32 -8.83 10.94
C HIS A 112 16.37 -9.82 10.40
N LYS A 113 16.47 -9.99 9.08
CA LYS A 113 17.61 -10.66 8.42
C LYS A 113 17.90 -9.94 7.11
N GLY A 114 19.16 -9.55 6.93
CA GLY A 114 19.66 -8.66 5.89
C GLY A 114 19.65 -9.23 4.47
N GLU A 115 18.50 -9.70 3.99
CA GLU A 115 18.26 -9.97 2.58
C GLU A 115 17.30 -8.90 2.06
N TRP A 116 17.86 -7.93 1.35
CA TRP A 116 17.07 -7.00 0.59
C TRP A 116 16.29 -7.80 -0.45
N LEU A 117 14.95 -7.73 -0.42
CA LEU A 117 14.16 -8.06 -1.60
C LEU A 117 14.55 -7.05 -2.68
N GLN A 118 15.47 -7.45 -3.57
CA GLN A 118 15.80 -6.69 -4.76
C GLN A 118 14.62 -6.81 -5.73
N LEU A 119 13.61 -5.98 -5.52
CA LEU A 119 12.60 -5.72 -6.54
C LEU A 119 13.30 -4.90 -7.63
N SER A 120 13.77 -5.58 -8.68
CA SER A 120 14.37 -4.92 -9.82
C SER A 120 13.30 -4.06 -10.51
N CYS A 121 13.38 -2.75 -10.32
CA CYS A 121 12.62 -1.78 -11.09
C CYS A 121 13.19 -1.76 -12.52
N THR A 122 12.67 -2.60 -13.41
CA THR A 122 12.95 -2.48 -14.85
C THR A 122 12.19 -1.27 -15.38
N THR A 123 12.90 -0.15 -15.50
CA THR A 123 12.41 0.99 -16.28
C THR A 123 12.78 0.68 -17.73
N GLU A 124 11.83 0.23 -18.55
CA GLU A 124 11.97 0.37 -19.99
C GLU A 124 11.30 1.69 -20.41
N ILE A 125 12.13 2.59 -20.98
CA ILE A 125 11.75 3.89 -21.54
C ILE A 125 10.92 3.68 -22.81
#